data_AF-A0A7S1FYX9-F1
#
_entry.id   AF-A0A7S1FYX9-F1
#
_cell.length_a   1.000
_cell.length_b   1.000
_cell.length_c   1.000
_cell.angle_alpha   90.00
_cell.angle_beta   90.00
_cell.angle_gamma   90.00
#
_symmetry.space_group_name_H-M   'P 1'
#
loop_
_entity.id
_entity.type
_entity.pdbx_description
1 polymer ?
#
loop_
_entity_poly.entity_id
_entity_poly.type
_entity_poly.pdbx_seq_one_letter_code
_entity_poly.pdbx_strand_id
1 'polypeptide(L)'
;MSSVAKTKPLALPEGSNFESCSLDTIVCCYVADKTFNQELISNTDVCYHDLRASPGSNHVKMGYAIFDKPGDLDGATCTGFTWTNDNFLSKLFRGNTLLSISLYDSLIKEGHTRNVPGAPMCACAEQMPVIEKADCQQVTGKSGMTFKYSLAEGLNVAFDWSEIQFEACKNLEEELDLVEYFSVTTNTSKEKRLTKHIVGADQCHSATTKFLYSEGLQRLDFQ
;
A
#
# COMPACT_ATOMS: atom_id res chain seq x y z
N MET A 1 -4.28 16.82 -7.44
CA MET A 1 -4.95 15.63 -8.01
C MET A 1 -5.87 16.12 -9.12
N SER A 2 -5.84 15.51 -10.31
CA SER A 2 -6.71 15.92 -11.44
C SER A 2 -8.19 15.81 -11.06
N SER A 3 -9.05 16.70 -11.57
CA SER A 3 -10.50 16.67 -11.26
C SER A 3 -11.15 15.35 -11.65
N VAL A 4 -10.63 14.68 -12.69
CA VAL A 4 -11.10 13.36 -13.15
C VAL A 4 -10.93 12.29 -12.07
N ALA A 5 -9.81 12.31 -11.34
CA ALA A 5 -9.52 11.33 -10.30
C ALA A 5 -10.33 11.56 -9.01
N LYS A 6 -11.05 12.67 -8.89
CA LYS A 6 -12.01 12.92 -7.79
C LYS A 6 -13.46 12.70 -8.20
N THR A 7 -13.77 12.83 -9.49
CA THR A 7 -15.15 12.81 -10.00
C THR A 7 -15.55 11.48 -10.65
N LYS A 8 -14.60 10.56 -10.88
CA LYS A 8 -14.89 9.25 -11.45
C LYS A 8 -14.15 8.14 -10.70
N PRO A 9 -14.84 7.10 -10.22
CA PRO A 9 -14.20 5.90 -9.72
C PRO A 9 -13.30 5.26 -10.78
N LEU A 10 -12.09 4.92 -10.38
CA LEU A 10 -11.10 4.21 -11.17
C LEU A 10 -10.98 2.77 -10.63
N ALA A 11 -10.99 1.81 -11.54
CA ALA A 11 -10.60 0.45 -11.22
C ALA A 11 -9.11 0.39 -10.88
N LEU A 12 -8.68 -0.65 -10.17
CA LEU A 12 -7.27 -0.97 -10.06
C LEU A 12 -6.72 -1.31 -11.46
N PRO A 13 -5.43 -1.01 -11.72
CA PRO A 13 -4.79 -1.43 -12.96
C PRO A 13 -4.85 -2.95 -13.13
N GLU A 14 -4.96 -3.40 -14.38
CA GLU A 14 -4.81 -4.82 -14.71
C GLU A 14 -3.34 -5.24 -14.54
N GLY A 15 -3.13 -6.48 -14.09
CA GLY A 15 -1.81 -7.09 -13.95
C GLY A 15 -1.59 -7.75 -12.59
N SER A 16 -0.59 -8.63 -12.55
CA SER A 16 -0.34 -9.54 -11.41
C SER A 16 -0.19 -8.83 -10.06
N ASN A 17 0.33 -7.60 -10.05
CA ASN A 17 0.59 -6.83 -8.83
C ASN A 17 -0.68 -6.48 -8.05
N PHE A 18 -1.84 -6.44 -8.72
CA PHE A 18 -3.12 -6.05 -8.12
C PHE A 18 -4.17 -7.16 -8.22
N GLU A 19 -3.79 -8.32 -8.76
CA GLU A 19 -4.66 -9.48 -8.87
C GLU A 19 -4.81 -10.16 -7.50
N SER A 20 -6.06 -10.37 -7.09
CA SER A 20 -6.42 -11.20 -5.93
C SER A 20 -5.78 -10.79 -4.60
N CYS A 21 -5.76 -9.49 -4.26
CA CYS A 21 -5.30 -9.02 -2.94
C CYS A 21 -6.16 -9.63 -1.81
N SER A 22 -5.67 -10.71 -1.20
CA SER A 22 -6.42 -11.52 -0.24
C SER A 22 -6.51 -10.87 1.15
N LEU A 23 -5.66 -9.88 1.41
CA LEU A 23 -5.71 -8.98 2.56
C LEU A 23 -6.58 -7.75 2.30
N ASP A 24 -7.08 -7.54 1.08
CA ASP A 24 -7.76 -6.31 0.68
C ASP A 24 -6.93 -5.05 0.98
N THR A 25 -5.62 -5.14 0.83
CA THR A 25 -4.66 -4.07 1.17
C THR A 25 -3.63 -3.93 0.07
N ILE A 26 -3.33 -2.69 -0.31
CA ILE A 26 -2.26 -2.34 -1.25
C ILE A 26 -1.26 -1.45 -0.52
N VAL A 27 0.02 -1.67 -0.77
CA VAL A 27 1.13 -0.89 -0.23
C VAL A 27 1.99 -0.40 -1.39
N CYS A 28 2.42 0.84 -1.32
CA CYS A 28 3.42 1.46 -2.18
C CYS A 28 4.66 1.79 -1.37
N CYS A 29 5.85 1.49 -1.88
CA CYS A 29 7.12 1.76 -1.20
C CYS A 29 8.15 2.38 -2.15
N TYR A 30 8.85 3.38 -1.63
CA TYR A 30 9.83 4.18 -2.37
C TYR A 30 11.15 4.24 -1.63
N VAL A 31 12.26 4.26 -2.37
CA VAL A 31 13.64 4.24 -1.81
C VAL A 31 14.53 5.38 -2.33
N ALA A 32 13.97 6.33 -3.10
CA ALA A 32 14.70 7.49 -3.61
C ALA A 32 13.78 8.69 -3.85
N ASP A 33 14.35 9.87 -4.08
CA ASP A 33 13.66 11.08 -4.56
C ASP A 33 14.28 11.57 -5.89
N LYS A 34 13.49 12.26 -6.71
CA LYS A 34 13.86 12.91 -7.99
C LYS A 34 15.09 13.80 -7.90
N THR A 35 15.37 14.41 -6.74
CA THR A 35 16.46 15.38 -6.64
C THR A 35 17.83 14.73 -6.51
N PHE A 36 17.93 13.40 -6.25
CA PHE A 36 19.17 12.63 -6.00
C PHE A 36 20.12 13.20 -4.92
N ASN A 37 19.81 14.39 -4.38
CA ASN A 37 20.64 15.20 -3.51
C ASN A 37 19.92 15.52 -2.18
N GLN A 38 18.62 15.24 -2.07
CA GLN A 38 17.92 15.19 -0.78
C GLN A 38 17.80 13.75 -0.32
N GLU A 39 18.12 13.55 0.95
CA GLU A 39 17.88 12.31 1.67
C GLU A 39 16.36 12.05 1.71
N LEU A 40 15.95 10.86 1.30
CA LEU A 40 14.55 10.44 1.39
C LEU A 40 14.14 10.52 2.86
N ILE A 41 13.00 11.15 3.17
CA ILE A 41 12.43 11.09 4.52
C ILE A 41 11.75 9.72 4.65
N SER A 42 12.52 8.73 5.11
CA SER A 42 12.03 7.37 5.35
C SER A 42 11.09 7.33 6.56
N ASN A 43 10.07 6.48 6.47
CA ASN A 43 9.12 6.20 7.55
C ASN A 43 9.18 4.74 8.04
N THR A 44 9.98 3.91 7.37
CA THR A 44 10.14 2.49 7.69
C THR A 44 11.47 1.96 7.20
N ASP A 45 11.93 0.89 7.84
CA ASP A 45 12.94 -0.01 7.29
C ASP A 45 12.29 -1.12 6.47
N VAL A 46 13.03 -1.61 5.48
CA VAL A 46 12.69 -2.80 4.70
C VAL A 46 13.50 -3.96 5.28
N CYS A 47 12.84 -5.08 5.57
CA CYS A 47 13.50 -6.22 6.21
C CYS A 47 14.06 -7.20 5.18
N TYR A 48 13.17 -7.70 4.30
CA TYR A 48 13.51 -8.61 3.23
C TYR A 48 12.40 -8.60 2.17
N HIS A 49 12.71 -9.11 0.98
CA HIS A 49 11.73 -9.37 -0.05
C HIS A 49 11.88 -10.79 -0.59
N ASP A 50 10.80 -11.57 -0.53
CA ASP A 50 10.73 -12.86 -1.22
C ASP A 50 10.40 -12.61 -2.70
N LEU A 51 11.37 -12.86 -3.58
CA LEU A 51 11.22 -12.57 -5.02
C LEU A 51 10.13 -13.43 -5.67
N ARG A 52 9.76 -14.57 -5.06
CA ARG A 52 8.66 -15.43 -5.53
C ARG A 52 7.29 -14.77 -5.36
N ALA A 53 7.17 -13.76 -4.50
CA ALA A 53 5.91 -13.07 -4.24
C ALA A 53 5.52 -12.11 -5.37
N SER A 54 6.47 -11.65 -6.18
CA SER A 54 6.25 -10.66 -7.24
C SER A 54 6.91 -10.99 -8.59
N PRO A 55 6.74 -12.21 -9.14
CA PRO A 55 7.46 -12.66 -10.33
C PRO A 55 7.12 -11.85 -11.60
N GLY A 56 5.91 -11.28 -11.65
CA GLY A 56 5.49 -10.41 -12.75
C GLY A 56 6.24 -9.07 -12.80
N SER A 57 6.76 -8.60 -11.67
CA SER A 57 7.49 -7.33 -11.57
C SER A 57 9.00 -7.48 -11.59
N ASN A 58 9.55 -8.55 -11.00
CA ASN A 58 10.99 -8.75 -10.92
C ASN A 58 11.54 -9.73 -11.96
N HIS A 59 10.68 -10.48 -12.64
CA HIS A 59 11.05 -11.54 -13.61
C HIS A 59 11.98 -12.62 -13.03
N VAL A 60 11.96 -12.82 -11.71
CA VAL A 60 12.74 -13.83 -11.00
C VAL A 60 11.81 -14.94 -10.52
N LYS A 61 12.16 -16.20 -10.81
CA LYS A 61 11.36 -17.37 -10.40
C LYS A 61 11.54 -17.74 -8.92
N MET A 62 12.72 -17.49 -8.37
CA MET A 62 13.09 -17.87 -7.01
C MET A 62 14.25 -17.02 -6.50
N GLY A 63 14.26 -16.77 -5.19
CA GLY A 63 15.28 -16.01 -4.51
C GLY A 63 14.66 -15.05 -3.51
N TYR A 64 15.52 -14.37 -2.75
CA TYR A 64 15.12 -13.36 -1.79
C TYR A 64 16.21 -12.27 -1.72
N ALA A 65 15.82 -11.07 -1.32
CA ALA A 65 16.72 -9.98 -1.00
C ALA A 65 16.59 -9.65 0.49
N ILE A 66 17.70 -9.38 1.17
CA ILE A 66 17.75 -9.08 2.61
C ILE A 66 18.28 -7.66 2.77
N PHE A 67 17.66 -6.89 3.66
CA PHE A 67 17.97 -5.49 3.91
C PHE A 67 18.00 -5.13 5.40
N ASP A 68 18.11 -6.13 6.27
CA ASP A 68 17.95 -5.98 7.73
C ASP A 68 19.22 -5.48 8.46
N LYS A 69 20.26 -5.04 7.73
CA LYS A 69 21.45 -4.41 8.32
C LYS A 69 21.48 -2.90 8.04
N PRO A 70 22.03 -2.11 8.98
CA PRO A 70 22.30 -0.70 8.73
C PRO A 70 23.13 -0.51 7.45
N GLY A 71 22.63 0.34 6.54
CA GLY A 71 23.30 0.67 5.27
C GLY A 71 23.00 -0.28 4.10
N ASP A 72 22.18 -1.32 4.28
CA ASP A 72 21.69 -2.12 3.14
C ASP A 72 20.70 -1.31 2.26
N LEU A 73 19.85 -0.51 2.92
CA LEU A 73 18.99 0.52 2.35
C LEU A 73 18.96 1.70 3.32
N ASP A 74 18.86 2.93 2.80
CA ASP A 74 18.72 4.17 3.60
C ASP A 74 17.28 4.35 4.15
N GLY A 75 16.56 3.25 4.35
CA GLY A 75 15.13 3.21 4.65
C GLY A 75 14.23 3.34 3.41
N ALA A 76 12.93 3.28 3.65
CA ALA A 76 11.90 3.47 2.63
C ALA A 76 10.77 4.38 3.15
N THR A 77 10.04 4.98 2.22
CA THR A 77 8.77 5.64 2.51
C THR A 77 7.66 4.75 1.96
N CYS A 78 6.89 4.15 2.85
CA CYS A 78 5.81 3.25 2.50
C CYS A 78 4.46 3.81 2.94
N THR A 79 3.49 3.78 2.03
CA THR A 79 2.10 4.18 2.31
C THR A 79 1.17 3.13 1.70
N GLY A 80 0.14 2.75 2.43
CA GLY A 80 -0.86 1.82 1.92
C GLY A 80 -2.28 2.23 2.27
N PHE A 81 -3.20 1.41 1.79
CA PHE A 81 -4.61 1.56 2.05
C PHE A 81 -5.29 0.19 2.04
N THR A 82 -6.39 0.10 2.79
CA THR A 82 -7.23 -1.09 2.85
C THR A 82 -8.65 -0.77 2.41
N TRP A 83 -9.35 -1.79 1.90
CA TRP A 83 -10.79 -1.70 1.65
C TRP A 83 -11.51 -2.83 2.36
N THR A 84 -12.75 -2.55 2.76
CA THR A 84 -13.61 -3.53 3.42
C THR A 84 -14.93 -3.63 2.69
N ASN A 85 -15.70 -4.69 2.94
CA ASN A 85 -17.03 -4.80 2.34
C ASN A 85 -18.03 -3.83 2.98
N ASP A 86 -17.77 -3.38 4.21
CA ASP A 86 -18.65 -2.47 4.95
C ASP A 86 -18.42 -1.00 4.55
N ASN A 87 -17.24 -0.67 4.03
CA ASN A 87 -16.94 0.65 3.47
C ASN A 87 -17.00 0.62 1.93
N PHE A 88 -18.16 0.95 1.39
CA PHE A 88 -18.37 1.00 -0.07
C PHE A 88 -17.43 1.98 -0.78
N LEU A 89 -17.12 3.13 -0.17
CA LEU A 89 -16.28 4.15 -0.80
C LEU A 89 -14.85 3.65 -0.97
N SER A 90 -14.25 3.00 0.04
CA SER A 90 -12.89 2.47 -0.06
C SER A 90 -12.76 1.41 -1.15
N LYS A 91 -13.80 0.60 -1.34
CA LYS A 91 -13.84 -0.39 -2.42
C LYS A 91 -14.06 0.24 -3.80
N LEU A 92 -14.93 1.24 -3.92
CA LEU A 92 -15.26 1.90 -5.18
C LEU A 92 -14.09 2.76 -5.68
N PHE A 93 -13.44 3.50 -4.78
CA PHE A 93 -12.38 4.45 -5.09
C PHE A 93 -10.96 3.90 -4.91
N ARG A 94 -10.79 2.59 -4.69
CA ARG A 94 -9.45 1.97 -4.52
C ARG A 94 -8.44 2.31 -5.62
N GLY A 95 -8.86 2.38 -6.88
CA GLY A 95 -7.96 2.79 -7.97
C GLY A 95 -7.59 4.26 -7.89
N ASN A 96 -8.50 5.11 -7.41
CA ASN A 96 -8.22 6.52 -7.15
C ASN A 96 -7.30 6.71 -5.95
N THR A 97 -7.46 5.91 -4.89
CA THR A 97 -6.58 5.92 -3.72
C THR A 97 -5.17 5.51 -4.13
N LEU A 98 -5.03 4.43 -4.90
CA LEU A 98 -3.74 4.04 -5.48
C LEU A 98 -3.12 5.16 -6.33
N LEU A 99 -3.92 5.82 -7.17
CA LEU A 99 -3.43 6.95 -7.96
C LEU A 99 -3.03 8.15 -7.09
N SER A 100 -3.76 8.41 -6.00
CA SER A 100 -3.43 9.48 -5.07
C SER A 100 -2.08 9.22 -4.43
N ILE A 101 -1.91 8.05 -3.80
CA ILE A 101 -0.65 7.65 -3.17
C ILE A 101 0.47 7.68 -4.21
N SER A 102 0.35 6.86 -5.26
CA SER A 102 1.51 6.56 -6.11
C SER A 102 1.95 7.71 -7.01
N LEU A 103 0.99 8.44 -7.58
CA LEU A 103 1.29 9.49 -8.56
C LEU A 103 1.21 10.86 -7.92
N TYR A 104 0.14 11.17 -7.21
CA TYR A 104 -0.09 12.55 -6.77
C TYR A 104 0.74 12.91 -5.54
N ASP A 105 0.70 12.08 -4.52
CA ASP A 105 1.37 12.32 -3.24
C ASP A 105 2.86 11.99 -3.37
N SER A 106 3.20 10.71 -3.66
CA SER A 106 4.59 10.27 -3.77
C SER A 106 5.33 10.93 -4.94
N LEU A 107 4.89 10.77 -6.20
CA LEU A 107 5.68 11.28 -7.33
C LEU A 107 5.57 12.80 -7.55
N ILE A 108 4.36 13.37 -7.54
CA ILE A 108 4.14 14.78 -7.93
C ILE A 108 4.47 15.75 -6.79
N LYS A 109 4.01 15.50 -5.56
CA LYS A 109 4.27 16.41 -4.43
C LYS A 109 5.64 16.16 -3.80
N GLU A 110 5.93 14.91 -3.46
CA GLU A 110 7.10 14.56 -2.64
C GLU A 110 8.33 14.21 -3.48
N GLY A 111 8.13 13.80 -4.73
CA GLY A 111 9.22 13.40 -5.63
C GLY A 111 9.74 11.97 -5.40
N HIS A 112 9.11 11.20 -4.52
CA HIS A 112 9.45 9.81 -4.26
C HIS A 112 9.46 8.96 -5.54
N THR A 113 10.55 8.21 -5.74
CA THR A 113 10.84 7.40 -6.92
C THR A 113 11.56 6.11 -6.50
N ARG A 114 11.68 5.20 -7.49
CA ARG A 114 12.32 3.88 -7.40
C ARG A 114 11.63 2.93 -6.41
N ASN A 115 11.44 1.71 -6.87
CA ASN A 115 10.98 0.60 -6.05
C ASN A 115 12.12 0.05 -5.20
N VAL A 116 11.75 -0.64 -4.12
CA VAL A 116 12.67 -1.53 -3.40
C VAL A 116 13.25 -2.55 -4.38
N PRO A 117 14.57 -2.84 -4.36
CA PRO A 117 15.18 -3.78 -5.29
C PRO A 117 14.48 -5.15 -5.30
N GLY A 118 14.04 -5.58 -6.48
CA GLY A 118 13.35 -6.87 -6.67
C GLY A 118 11.86 -6.87 -6.32
N ALA A 119 11.29 -5.74 -5.90
CA ALA A 119 9.89 -5.60 -5.56
C ALA A 119 9.16 -4.61 -6.49
N PRO A 120 7.83 -4.72 -6.64
CA PRO A 120 7.04 -3.68 -7.30
C PRO A 120 7.07 -2.36 -6.51
N MET A 121 6.79 -1.26 -7.19
CA MET A 121 6.61 0.05 -6.53
C MET A 121 5.33 0.08 -5.69
N CYS A 122 4.26 -0.50 -6.23
CA CYS A 122 2.98 -0.70 -5.56
C CYS A 122 2.40 -2.06 -5.93
N ALA A 123 1.88 -2.80 -4.96
CA ALA A 123 1.18 -4.06 -5.18
C ALA A 123 0.27 -4.39 -3.98
N CYS A 124 -0.48 -5.49 -4.08
CA CYS A 124 -1.08 -6.11 -2.90
C CYS A 124 -0.02 -6.30 -1.81
N ALA A 125 -0.37 -6.08 -0.54
CA ALA A 125 0.58 -6.15 0.58
C ALA A 125 1.37 -7.48 0.62
N GLU A 126 0.74 -8.58 0.19
CA GLU A 126 1.36 -9.91 0.14
C GLU A 126 2.46 -10.06 -0.92
N GLN A 127 2.50 -9.17 -1.91
CA GLN A 127 3.48 -9.14 -3.00
C GLN A 127 4.57 -8.07 -2.79
N MET A 128 4.43 -7.27 -1.73
CA MET A 128 5.39 -6.24 -1.34
C MET A 128 6.44 -6.82 -0.38
N PRO A 129 7.58 -6.14 -0.22
CA PRO A 129 8.58 -6.51 0.78
C PRO A 129 8.01 -6.49 2.19
N VAL A 130 8.64 -7.25 3.08
CA VAL A 130 8.37 -7.14 4.50
C VAL A 130 9.02 -5.87 5.02
N ILE A 131 8.24 -5.02 5.67
CA ILE A 131 8.63 -3.71 6.20
C ILE A 131 8.23 -3.58 7.67
N GLU A 132 8.75 -2.60 8.38
CA GLU A 132 8.40 -2.36 9.78
C GLU A 132 7.07 -1.63 9.94
N LYS A 133 6.84 -0.59 9.13
CA LYS A 133 5.68 0.30 9.20
C LYS A 133 5.24 0.76 7.81
N ALA A 134 3.99 1.16 7.67
CA ALA A 134 3.53 1.94 6.54
C ALA A 134 2.51 2.98 7.00
N ASP A 135 2.60 4.18 6.44
CA ASP A 135 1.56 5.19 6.60
C ASP A 135 0.28 4.72 5.91
N CYS A 136 -0.85 5.32 6.29
CA CYS A 136 -2.15 4.88 5.83
C CYS A 136 -2.91 6.02 5.18
N GLN A 137 -3.51 5.75 4.02
CA GLN A 137 -4.41 6.66 3.34
C GLN A 137 -5.77 6.01 3.16
N GLN A 138 -6.83 6.77 3.40
CA GLN A 138 -8.21 6.34 3.23
C GLN A 138 -8.97 7.31 2.33
N VAL A 139 -10.12 6.85 1.87
CA VAL A 139 -11.09 7.70 1.18
C VAL A 139 -12.23 8.05 2.14
N THR A 140 -12.53 9.34 2.22
CA THR A 140 -13.62 9.88 3.04
C THR A 140 -14.48 10.82 2.19
N GLY A 141 -15.64 11.20 2.73
CA GLY A 141 -16.55 12.12 2.08
C GLY A 141 -17.96 11.57 1.93
N LYS A 142 -18.81 12.34 1.27
CA LYS A 142 -20.21 11.97 1.00
C LYS A 142 -20.41 11.74 -0.48
N SER A 143 -21.28 10.79 -0.79
CA SER A 143 -21.74 10.55 -2.15
C SER A 143 -23.21 10.94 -2.28
N GLY A 144 -23.53 11.77 -3.26
CA GLY A 144 -24.90 12.10 -3.63
C GLY A 144 -25.39 11.23 -4.78
N MET A 145 -26.66 10.84 -4.76
CA MET A 145 -27.33 10.21 -5.90
C MET A 145 -28.57 11.00 -6.26
N THR A 146 -28.69 11.40 -7.53
CA THR A 146 -29.87 12.06 -8.08
C THR A 146 -30.54 11.12 -9.06
N PHE A 147 -31.81 10.78 -8.79
CA PHE A 147 -32.65 10.00 -9.70
C PHE A 147 -33.58 10.92 -10.46
N LYS A 148 -33.63 10.77 -11.79
CA LYS A 148 -34.58 11.45 -12.67
C LYS A 148 -35.28 10.39 -13.50
N TYR A 149 -36.60 10.31 -13.42
CA TYR A 149 -37.40 9.40 -14.23
C TYR A 149 -38.29 10.17 -15.19
N SER A 150 -38.29 9.78 -16.46
CA SER A 150 -39.28 10.25 -17.43
C SER A 150 -39.81 9.08 -18.26
N LEU A 151 -41.06 9.18 -18.72
CA LEU A 151 -41.66 8.14 -19.58
C LEU A 151 -40.98 8.02 -20.95
N ALA A 152 -40.28 9.07 -21.40
CA ALA A 152 -39.61 9.13 -22.69
C ALA A 152 -38.15 8.66 -22.64
N GLU A 153 -37.42 8.98 -21.57
CA GLU A 153 -35.98 8.71 -21.44
C GLU A 153 -35.65 7.61 -20.41
N GLY A 154 -36.67 7.11 -19.70
CA GLY A 154 -36.49 6.12 -18.64
C GLY A 154 -35.86 6.69 -17.36
N LEU A 155 -35.22 5.82 -16.59
CA LEU A 155 -34.54 6.18 -15.34
C LEU A 155 -33.11 6.63 -15.62
N ASN A 156 -32.82 7.90 -15.32
CA ASN A 156 -31.49 8.48 -15.30
C ASN A 156 -30.98 8.59 -13.85
N VAL A 157 -29.77 8.10 -13.60
CA VAL A 157 -29.10 8.17 -12.30
C VAL A 157 -27.82 8.97 -12.45
N ALA A 158 -27.69 10.06 -11.71
CA ALA A 158 -26.48 10.85 -11.62
C ALA A 158 -25.85 10.70 -10.24
N PHE A 159 -24.54 10.49 -10.20
CA PHE A 159 -23.77 10.40 -8.97
C PHE A 159 -22.96 11.68 -8.77
N ASP A 160 -22.94 12.18 -7.54
CA ASP A 160 -22.11 13.30 -7.11
C ASP A 160 -21.01 12.79 -6.17
N TRP A 161 -19.77 13.01 -6.58
CA TRP A 161 -18.55 12.62 -5.86
C TRP A 161 -17.70 13.84 -5.49
N SER A 162 -18.26 15.04 -5.56
CA SER A 162 -17.52 16.30 -5.36
C SER A 162 -16.90 16.43 -3.96
N GLU A 163 -17.50 15.79 -2.95
CA GLU A 163 -17.02 15.80 -1.57
C GLU A 163 -16.01 14.68 -1.25
N ILE A 164 -15.62 13.84 -2.22
CA ILE A 164 -14.67 12.74 -1.99
C ILE A 164 -13.26 13.28 -1.77
N GLN A 165 -12.62 12.82 -0.69
CA GLN A 165 -11.27 13.19 -0.27
C GLN A 165 -10.42 11.95 -0.05
N PHE A 166 -9.13 12.10 -0.27
CA PHE A 166 -8.12 11.09 0.03
C PHE A 166 -7.20 11.71 1.07
N GLU A 167 -7.19 11.14 2.27
CA GLU A 167 -6.51 11.70 3.43
C GLU A 167 -5.92 10.60 4.29
N ALA A 168 -5.08 10.97 5.26
CA ALA A 168 -4.51 10.03 6.21
C ALA A 168 -5.60 9.24 6.96
N CYS A 169 -5.30 7.99 7.30
CA CYS A 169 -6.20 7.16 8.10
C CYS A 169 -6.33 7.73 9.50
N LYS A 170 -7.57 7.80 9.98
CA LYS A 170 -7.90 8.38 11.28
C LYS A 170 -8.88 7.50 12.02
N ASN A 171 -8.73 7.42 13.33
CA ASN A 171 -9.78 7.00 14.24
C ASN A 171 -10.10 8.17 15.17
N LEU A 172 -11.30 8.72 15.03
CA LEU A 172 -11.68 10.00 15.63
C LEU A 172 -10.74 11.12 15.17
N GLU A 173 -9.82 11.57 16.03
CA GLU A 173 -8.87 12.65 15.75
C GLU A 173 -7.41 12.15 15.67
N GLU A 174 -7.17 10.88 15.98
CA GLU A 174 -5.82 10.29 15.96
C GLU A 174 -5.52 9.71 14.58
N GLU A 175 -4.38 10.10 14.01
CA GLU A 175 -3.85 9.49 12.80
C GLU A 175 -3.30 8.10 13.12
N LEU A 176 -3.70 7.12 12.31
CA LEU A 176 -3.33 5.72 12.47
C LEU A 176 -2.43 5.27 11.35
N ASP A 177 -1.46 4.43 11.67
CA ASP A 177 -0.71 3.70 10.65
C ASP A 177 -1.57 2.62 9.98
N LEU A 178 -1.02 1.97 8.94
CA LEU A 178 -1.78 1.02 8.15
C LEU A 178 -2.21 -0.21 8.96
N VAL A 179 -1.36 -0.71 9.86
CA VAL A 179 -1.68 -1.88 10.68
C VAL A 179 -2.73 -1.50 11.71
N GLU A 180 -2.58 -0.37 12.39
CA GLU A 180 -3.55 0.14 13.35
C GLU A 180 -4.93 0.37 12.72
N TYR A 181 -4.97 1.02 11.55
CA TYR A 181 -6.22 1.23 10.82
C TYR A 181 -6.82 -0.10 10.34
N PHE A 182 -5.99 -1.05 9.92
CA PHE A 182 -6.45 -2.37 9.52
C PHE A 182 -7.08 -3.12 10.71
N SER A 183 -6.45 -3.11 11.88
CA SER A 183 -6.95 -3.78 13.09
C SER A 183 -8.32 -3.26 13.54
N VAL A 184 -8.63 -1.98 13.35
CA VAL A 184 -9.96 -1.42 13.70
C VAL A 184 -11.02 -1.62 12.61
N THR A 185 -10.62 -1.92 11.37
CA THR A 185 -11.55 -2.05 10.22
C THR A 185 -11.81 -3.49 9.77
N THR A 186 -11.02 -4.45 10.22
CA THR A 186 -11.10 -5.86 9.77
C THR A 186 -11.17 -6.85 10.92
N ASN A 187 -11.19 -8.14 10.59
CA ASN A 187 -11.12 -9.20 11.59
C ASN A 187 -9.68 -9.59 11.97
N THR A 188 -9.55 -10.18 13.15
CA THR A 188 -8.26 -10.59 13.74
C THR A 188 -7.49 -11.62 12.92
N SER A 189 -8.16 -12.38 12.04
CA SER A 189 -7.47 -13.38 11.20
C SER A 189 -6.71 -12.74 10.05
N LYS A 190 -7.26 -11.70 9.42
CA LYS A 190 -6.55 -10.96 8.37
C LYS A 190 -5.45 -10.11 8.97
N GLU A 191 -5.69 -9.52 10.13
CA GLU A 191 -4.69 -8.73 10.86
C GLU A 191 -3.41 -9.53 11.09
N LYS A 192 -3.52 -10.75 11.65
CA LYS A 192 -2.39 -11.67 11.84
C LYS A 192 -1.63 -12.04 10.56
N ARG A 193 -2.26 -11.88 9.41
CA ARG A 193 -1.62 -12.13 8.11
C ARG A 193 -0.93 -10.86 7.61
N LEU A 194 -1.54 -9.70 7.77
CA LEU A 194 -0.91 -8.41 7.44
C LEU A 194 0.34 -8.17 8.29
N THR A 195 0.33 -8.52 9.58
CA THR A 195 1.50 -8.35 10.46
C THR A 195 2.68 -9.27 10.15
N LYS A 196 2.53 -10.19 9.19
CA LYS A 196 3.67 -10.93 8.61
C LYS A 196 4.42 -10.13 7.54
N HIS A 197 3.76 -9.12 6.97
CA HIS A 197 4.28 -8.23 5.94
C HIS A 197 4.64 -6.85 6.50
N ILE A 198 3.97 -6.41 7.57
CA ILE A 198 4.30 -5.18 8.30
C ILE A 198 4.55 -5.56 9.76
N VAL A 199 5.82 -5.69 10.13
CA VAL A 199 6.23 -6.45 11.33
C VAL A 199 6.30 -5.62 12.61
N GLY A 200 6.18 -4.30 12.51
CA GLY A 200 6.37 -3.36 13.61
C GLY A 200 7.82 -2.89 13.72
N ALA A 201 8.01 -1.79 14.45
CA ALA A 201 9.31 -1.16 14.65
C ALA A 201 10.31 -2.10 15.35
N ASP A 202 11.56 -2.05 14.91
CA ASP A 202 12.68 -2.84 15.42
C ASP A 202 12.48 -4.37 15.30
N GLN A 203 11.59 -4.82 14.41
CA GLN A 203 11.30 -6.25 14.21
C GLN A 203 11.94 -6.83 12.95
N CYS A 204 12.62 -6.03 12.12
CA CYS A 204 13.22 -6.55 10.88
C CYS A 204 14.18 -7.71 11.11
N HIS A 205 15.10 -7.61 12.07
CA HIS A 205 16.06 -8.68 12.35
C HIS A 205 15.37 -10.00 12.75
N SER A 206 14.34 -9.91 13.59
CA SER A 206 13.53 -11.06 14.04
C SER A 206 12.76 -11.68 12.86
N ALA A 207 12.15 -10.83 12.01
CA ALA A 207 11.39 -11.26 10.85
C ALA A 207 12.27 -11.95 9.80
N THR A 208 13.40 -11.35 9.45
CA THR A 208 14.37 -11.90 8.49
C THR A 208 14.96 -13.21 8.99
N THR A 209 15.33 -13.28 10.27
CA THR A 209 15.86 -14.52 10.88
C THR A 209 14.84 -15.66 10.79
N LYS A 210 13.57 -15.40 11.12
CA LYS A 210 12.48 -16.40 10.99
C LYS A 210 12.28 -16.84 9.55
N PHE A 211 12.33 -15.91 8.60
CA PHE A 211 12.23 -16.21 7.17
C PHE A 211 13.38 -17.11 6.71
N LEU A 212 14.63 -16.77 7.03
CA LEU A 212 15.79 -17.58 6.65
C LEU A 212 15.71 -19.00 7.21
N TYR A 213 15.32 -19.16 8.48
CA TYR A 213 15.12 -20.49 9.06
C TYR A 213 14.06 -21.30 8.31
N SER A 214 13.00 -20.65 7.83
CA SER A 214 11.96 -21.32 7.02
C SER A 214 12.46 -21.77 5.65
N GLU A 215 13.48 -21.11 5.11
CA GLU A 215 14.18 -21.50 3.88
C GLU A 215 15.34 -22.49 4.14
N GLY A 216 15.51 -22.95 5.39
CA GLY A 216 16.59 -23.88 5.77
C GLY A 216 17.96 -23.20 5.88
N LEU A 217 17.99 -21.89 6.08
CA LEU A 217 19.19 -21.08 6.17
C LEU A 217 19.35 -20.52 7.58
N GLN A 218 20.61 -20.33 7.98
CA GLN A 218 20.95 -19.67 9.23
C GLN A 218 21.95 -18.56 8.96
N ARG A 219 21.74 -17.41 9.59
CA ARG A 219 22.68 -16.31 9.57
C ARG A 219 23.81 -16.61 10.55
N LEU A 220 25.04 -16.60 10.06
CA LEU A 220 26.22 -16.66 10.89
C LEU A 220 26.59 -15.21 11.24
N ASP A 221 26.25 -14.79 12.45
CA ASP A 221 26.71 -13.50 12.96
C ASP A 221 28.19 -13.65 13.33
N PHE A 222 29.07 -13.18 12.45
CA PHE A 222 30.48 -13.05 12.77
C PHE A 222 30.62 -11.85 13.72
N GLN A 223 30.98 -12.14 14.97
CA GLN A 223 31.35 -11.14 15.98
C GLN A 223 32.60 -10.37 15.58
#